data_AF-A0A1Z4GMN9-F1
#
_entry.id   AF-A0A1Z4GMN9-F1
#
_cell.length_a   1.000
_cell.length_b   1.000
_cell.length_c   1.000
_cell.angle_alpha   90.00
_cell.angle_beta   90.00
_cell.angle_gamma   90.00
#
_symmetry.space_group_name_H-M   'P 1'
#
loop_
_entity.id
_entity.type
_entity.pdbx_description
1 polymer ?
#
loop_
_entity_poly.entity_id
_entity_poly.type
_entity_poly.pdbx_seq_one_letter_code
_entity_poly.pdbx_strand_id
1 'polypeptide(L)' 'MQESVIYQDILQKGEELGKQQEAFRFLMRQLTRRFGEIDSSIIERIRVLSTEQLEVLGEEFVDFSAISDLITLLEQQENS' A
#
# COMPACT_ATOMS: atom_id res chain seq x y z
N MET A 1 31.11 13.48 2.18
CA MET A 1 30.26 12.25 2.19
C MET A 1 28.81 12.55 1.83
N GLN A 2 28.21 13.63 2.35
CA GLN A 2 26.82 14.00 2.01
C GLN A 2 26.59 14.46 0.55
N GLU A 3 27.65 14.77 -0.20
CA GLU A 3 27.57 15.19 -1.62
C GLU A 3 27.81 14.05 -2.62
N SER A 4 27.98 12.80 -2.15
CA SER A 4 28.14 11.66 -3.06
C SER A 4 26.80 11.28 -3.68
N VAL A 5 26.77 10.99 -4.98
CA VAL A 5 25.60 10.45 -5.68
C VAL A 5 25.07 9.20 -4.98
N ILE A 6 25.95 8.33 -4.49
CA ILE A 6 25.56 7.12 -3.75
C ILE A 6 24.80 7.48 -2.46
N TYR A 7 25.19 8.54 -1.77
CA TYR A 7 24.50 8.98 -0.55
C TYR A 7 23.11 9.55 -0.87
N GLN A 8 22.99 10.31 -1.96
CA GLN A 8 21.69 10.81 -2.44
C GLN A 8 20.76 9.67 -2.84
N ASP A 9 21.27 8.65 -3.55
CA ASP A 9 20.50 7.46 -3.94
C ASP A 9 20.00 6.69 -2.72
N ILE A 10 20.82 6.53 -1.68
CA ILE A 10 20.42 5.84 -0.43
C ILE A 10 19.32 6.62 0.28
N LEU A 11 19.46 7.95 0.37
CA LEU A 11 18.43 8.79 0.99
C LEU A 11 17.11 8.71 0.23
N GLN A 12 17.15 8.81 -1.10
CA GLN A 12 15.95 8.74 -1.93
C GLN A 12 15.26 7.37 -1.80
N LYS A 13 16.01 6.27 -1.89
CA LYS A 13 15.46 4.91 -1.67
C LYS A 13 14.87 4.75 -0.27
N GLY A 14 15.52 5.33 0.74
CA GLY A 14 15.02 5.32 2.12
C GLY A 14 13.70 6.07 2.26
N GLU A 15 13.57 7.23 1.61
CA GLU A 15 12.34 8.02 1.58
C GLU A 15 11.21 7.27 0.86
N GLU A 16 11.49 6.69 -0.31
CA GLU A 16 10.52 5.90 -1.09
C GLU A 16 10.02 4.68 -0.29
N LEU A 17 10.94 3.94 0.34
CA LEU A 17 10.59 2.81 1.21
C LEU A 17 9.76 3.25 2.42
N GLY A 18 10.13 4.37 3.06
CA GLY A 18 9.40 4.92 4.20
C GLY A 18 7.97 5.33 3.84
N LYS A 19 7.77 5.95 2.67
CA LYS A 19 6.43 6.31 2.16
C LYS A 19 5.59 5.06 1.92
N GLN A 20 6.14 4.04 1.25
CA GLN A 20 5.44 2.80 0.96
C GLN A 20 5.03 2.06 2.24
N GLN A 21 5.95 1.95 3.21
CA GLN A 21 5.68 1.32 4.51
C GLN A 21 4.59 2.05 5.28
N GLU A 22 4.59 3.39 5.28
CA GLU A 22 3.57 4.15 5.99
C GLU A 22 2.21 4.07 5.32
N ALA A 23 2.15 4.17 3.98
CA ALA A 23 0.91 3.99 3.22
C ALA A 23 0.29 2.61 3.49
N PHE A 24 1.11 1.55 3.44
CA PHE A 24 0.67 0.19 3.76
C PHE A 24 0.13 0.08 5.19
N ARG A 25 0.90 0.56 6.18
CA ARG A 25 0.52 0.50 7.60
C ARG A 25 -0.76 1.27 7.87
N PHE A 26 -0.92 2.44 7.27
CA PHE A 26 -2.11 3.27 7.40
C PHE A 26 -3.33 2.56 6.82
N LEU A 27 -3.22 2.07 5.58
CA LEU A 27 -4.31 1.36 4.91
C LEU A 27 -4.72 0.09 5.67
N MET A 28 -3.76 -0.71 6.13
CA MET A 28 -4.05 -1.91 6.93
C MET A 28 -4.82 -1.61 8.21
N ARG A 29 -4.51 -0.49 8.88
CA ARG A 29 -5.29 -0.04 10.05
C ARG A 29 -6.73 0.34 9.66
N GLN A 30 -6.94 0.99 8.51
CA GLN A 30 -8.28 1.33 8.04
C GLN A 30 -9.09 0.08 7.66
N LEU A 31 -8.48 -0.83 6.90
CA LEU A 31 -9.09 -2.11 6.51
C LEU A 31 -9.47 -2.93 7.75
N THR A 32 -8.54 -3.09 8.70
CA THR A 32 -8.79 -3.82 9.94
C THR A 32 -9.91 -3.17 10.76
N ARG A 33 -9.97 -1.84 10.78
CA ARG A 33 -11.02 -1.12 11.51
C ARG A 33 -12.40 -1.26 10.87
N ARG A 34 -12.49 -1.31 9.54
CA ARG A 34 -13.76 -1.40 8.79
C ARG A 34 -14.27 -2.83 8.68
N PHE A 35 -13.38 -3.79 8.40
CA PHE A 35 -13.75 -5.16 8.06
C PHE A 35 -13.35 -6.19 9.13
N GLY A 36 -12.61 -5.80 10.17
CA GLY A 36 -12.13 -6.71 11.21
C GLY A 36 -10.87 -7.45 10.80
N GLU A 37 -10.76 -8.73 11.16
CA GLU A 37 -9.60 -9.54 10.79
C GLU A 37 -9.53 -9.73 9.27
N ILE A 38 -8.37 -9.40 8.68
CA ILE A 38 -8.13 -9.50 7.25
C ILE A 38 -7.32 -10.77 6.97
N ASP A 39 -7.71 -11.52 5.95
CA ASP A 39 -7.00 -12.73 5.54
C ASP A 39 -5.55 -12.43 5.15
N SER A 40 -4.61 -13.26 5.61
CA SER A 40 -3.18 -13.10 5.34
C SER A 40 -2.83 -13.01 3.85
N SER A 41 -3.56 -13.71 2.97
CA SER A 41 -3.34 -13.65 1.52
C SER A 41 -3.62 -12.25 0.96
N ILE A 42 -4.64 -11.56 1.46
CA ILE A 42 -4.96 -10.19 1.08
C ILE A 42 -3.87 -9.24 1.59
N ILE A 43 -3.41 -9.44 2.83
CA ILE A 43 -2.35 -8.63 3.43
C ILE A 43 -1.06 -8.70 2.59
N GLU A 44 -0.66 -9.91 2.17
CA GLU A 44 0.55 -10.07 1.37
C GLU A 44 0.42 -9.50 -0.04
N ARG A 45 -0.77 -9.53 -0.66
CA ARG A 45 -1.05 -8.84 -1.93
C ARG A 45 -0.90 -7.32 -1.78
N ILE A 46 -1.46 -6.74 -0.71
CA ILE A 46 -1.36 -5.29 -0.45
C ILE A 46 0.09 -4.88 -0.12
N ARG A 47 0.86 -5.74 0.55
CA ARG A 47 2.24 -5.44 0.98
C ARG A 47 3.19 -5.15 -0.19
N VAL A 48 2.97 -5.80 -1.32
CA VAL A 48 3.85 -5.68 -2.49
C VAL A 48 3.44 -4.54 -3.43
N LEU A 49 2.35 -3.84 -3.13
CA LEU A 49 1.91 -2.68 -3.92
C LEU A 49 2.89 -1.50 -3.79
N SER A 50 3.00 -0.74 -4.89
CA SER A 50 3.71 0.53 -4.89
C SER A 50 2.98 1.58 -4.03
N THR A 51 3.69 2.65 -3.64
CA THR A 51 3.06 3.77 -2.92
C THR A 51 1.86 4.34 -3.68
N GLU A 52 1.98 4.50 -5.00
CA GLU A 52 0.89 5.02 -5.86
C GLU A 52 -0.31 4.08 -5.87
N GLN A 53 -0.10 2.77 -5.97
CA GLN A 53 -1.17 1.77 -5.92
C GLN A 53 -1.87 1.76 -4.55
N LEU A 54 -1.12 1.93 -3.46
CA LEU A 54 -1.65 2.05 -2.10
C LEU A 54 -2.46 3.33 -1.90
N GLU A 55 -2.04 4.44 -2.49
CA GLU A 55 -2.76 5.72 -2.44
C GLU A 55 -4.09 5.61 -3.21
N VAL A 56 -4.09 5.07 -4.43
CA VAL A 56 -5.31 4.80 -5.21
C VAL A 56 -6.26 3.89 -4.43
N LEU A 57 -5.73 2.82 -3.83
CA LEU A 57 -6.51 1.92 -3.01
C LEU A 57 -7.11 2.63 -1.77
N GLY A 58 -6.40 3.62 -1.21
CA GLY A 58 -6.88 4.44 -0.11
C GLY A 58 -8.01 5.41 -0.50
N GLU A 59 -8.00 5.93 -1.73
CA GLU A 59 -9.09 6.76 -2.27
C GLU A 59 -10.35 5.92 -2.49
N GLU A 60 -10.22 4.81 -3.21
CA GLU A 60 -11.32 3.88 -3.52
C GLU A 60 -11.88 3.21 -2.24
N PHE A 61 -11.04 3.01 -1.22
CA PHE A 61 -11.45 2.42 0.05
C PHE A 61 -12.64 3.15 0.70
N VAL A 62 -12.78 4.46 0.48
CA VAL A 62 -13.90 5.24 1.04
C VAL A 62 -15.25 4.66 0.57
N ASP A 63 -15.32 4.25 -0.69
CA ASP A 63 -16.54 3.80 -1.36
C ASP A 63 -16.85 2.31 -1.14
N PHE A 64 -15.95 1.53 -0.54
CA PHE A 64 -16.14 0.09 -0.36
C PHE A 64 -17.30 -0.25 0.56
N SER A 65 -18.27 -1.01 0.08
CA SER A 65 -19.37 -1.53 0.90
C SER A 65 -18.98 -2.79 1.67
N ALA A 66 -18.08 -3.60 1.10
CA ALA A 66 -17.68 -4.90 1.64
C ALA A 66 -16.22 -5.23 1.29
N ILE A 67 -15.68 -6.27 1.94
CA ILE A 67 -14.34 -6.78 1.64
C ILE A 67 -14.21 -7.31 0.20
N SER A 68 -15.31 -7.72 -0.43
CA SER A 68 -15.30 -8.16 -1.83
C SER A 68 -14.92 -7.04 -2.80
N ASP A 69 -15.26 -5.78 -2.49
CA ASP A 69 -14.90 -4.62 -3.32
C ASP A 69 -13.37 -4.44 -3.37
N LEU A 70 -12.70 -4.62 -2.22
CA LEU A 70 -11.24 -4.65 -2.12
C LEU A 70 -10.64 -5.76 -2.98
N ILE A 71 -11.19 -6.98 -2.89
CA ILE A 71 -10.65 -8.13 -3.61
C ILE A 71 -10.75 -7.90 -5.13
N THR A 72 -11.89 -7.40 -5.60
CA THR A 72 -12.08 -7.06 -7.02
C THR A 72 -11.10 -6.00 -7.49
N LEU A 73 -10.84 -4.95 -6.69
CA LEU A 73 -9.87 -3.92 -7.07
C LEU A 73 -8.43 -4.47 -7.13
N LEU A 74 -8.05 -5.32 -6.16
CA LEU A 74 -6.72 -5.96 -6.19
C LEU A 74 -6.53 -6.86 -7.41
N GLU A 75 -7.58 -7.57 -7.84
CA GLU A 75 -7.55 -8.38 -9.07
C GLU A 75 -7.45 -7.52 -10.34
N GLN A 76 -8.03 -6.32 -10.35
CA GLN A 76 -7.90 -5.38 -11.47
C GLN A 76 -6.47 -4.82 -11.58
N GLN A 77 -5.82 -4.56 -10.45
CA GLN A 77 -4.43 -4.07 -10.41
C GLN A 77 -3.40 -5.15 -10.81
N GLU A 78 -3.70 -6.44 -10.62
CA GLU A 78 -2.82 -7.54 -11.04
C GLU A 78 -2.89 -7.84 -12.56
N ASN A 79 -3.98 -7.44 -13.22
CA ASN A 79 -4.20 -7.70 -14.65
C ASN A 79 -3.85 -6.51 -15.56
N SER A 80 -3.29 -5.44 -15.00
CA SER A 80 -2.87 -4.21 -15.70
C SER A 80 -1.36 -4.08 -15.75
#